data_AF-A0A4P5QF41-F1
#
_entry.id   AF-A0A4P5QF41-F1
#
_cell.length_a   1.000
_cell.length_b   1.000
_cell.length_c   1.000
_cell.angle_alpha   90.00
_cell.angle_beta   90.00
_cell.angle_gamma   90.00
#
_symmetry.space_group_name_H-M   'P 1'
#
loop_
_entity.id
_entity.type
_entity.pdbx_description
1 polymer ?
#
loop_
_entity_poly.entity_id
_entity_poly.type
_entity_poly.pdbx_seq_one_letter_code
_entity_poly.pdbx_strand_id
1 'polypeptide(L)'
;MKMKKSLIALCLSAGLLASLPGVSLADVNIVPQDLSAAPAIPASALQQLQWTPVDQTNTQKTNLANTGQTLNAGDIVGPVAAYSVPASIGELTITLTSLVNKESVFAPNVLVLDQNLTPAAYFPSSFFPYEEPGVMSSNRLEGVLKLTPALGQQKLYLLVFTTNKDLQQTTTMVDPAKAYAKGNGNAVPDIPDPIARHVKEGELSLKVRTSSGSSILVGPLFGSKGPGPVTVGNTAAPAATYAAPVAAVAATSAAPAPTYSAPAPAPVAAPAPAVKKEPMLNDTESYFNQAIKQAVDKGDVDKALKLLDEAERLGSTSARKTFISSVKGKG
;
A
#
# COMPACT_ATOMS: atom_id res chain seq x y z
N MET A 1 36.64 -85.57 0.41
CA MET A 1 36.59 -84.45 1.39
C MET A 1 35.16 -83.89 1.42
N LYS A 2 34.76 -83.17 2.49
CA LYS A 2 33.35 -82.94 2.87
C LYS A 2 32.55 -82.04 1.91
N MET A 3 31.27 -82.36 1.74
CA MET A 3 30.25 -81.50 1.11
C MET A 3 29.90 -80.29 2.00
N LYS A 4 29.47 -79.19 1.38
CA LYS A 4 28.40 -78.33 1.92
C LYS A 4 27.43 -77.93 0.80
N LYS A 5 26.16 -78.27 0.98
CA LYS A 5 25.03 -77.83 0.15
C LYS A 5 24.41 -76.59 0.81
N SER A 6 23.83 -75.70 0.00
CA SER A 6 22.58 -75.02 0.36
C SER A 6 21.93 -74.45 -0.90
N LEU A 7 20.73 -74.95 -1.22
CA LEU A 7 19.77 -74.17 -2.00
C LEU A 7 19.18 -73.11 -1.06
N ILE A 8 18.95 -71.91 -1.57
CA ILE A 8 17.97 -70.98 -0.99
C ILE A 8 16.95 -70.69 -2.09
N ALA A 9 15.72 -71.15 -1.86
CA ALA A 9 14.58 -70.82 -2.71
C ALA A 9 14.13 -69.39 -2.39
N LEU A 10 14.05 -68.54 -3.41
CA LEU A 10 13.45 -67.22 -3.27
C LEU A 10 11.96 -67.34 -3.63
N CYS A 11 11.09 -67.40 -2.62
CA CYS A 11 9.66 -67.57 -2.82
C CYS A 11 9.02 -66.39 -3.55
N LEU A 12 8.13 -66.71 -4.51
CA LEU A 12 7.08 -65.80 -4.97
C LEU A 12 6.21 -65.37 -3.77
N SER A 13 6.34 -64.13 -3.35
CA SER A 13 5.30 -63.41 -2.61
C SER A 13 4.51 -62.56 -3.60
N ALA A 14 3.37 -63.10 -4.07
CA ALA A 14 2.46 -62.38 -4.95
C ALA A 14 1.89 -61.12 -4.26
N GLY A 15 1.59 -60.09 -5.06
CA GLY A 15 1.32 -58.75 -4.55
C GLY A 15 0.02 -58.61 -3.77
N LEU A 16 0.08 -57.83 -2.69
CA LEU A 16 -1.09 -57.16 -2.10
C LEU A 16 -0.93 -55.66 -2.39
N LEU A 17 -1.43 -55.22 -3.55
CA LEU A 17 -1.48 -53.82 -3.92
C LEU A 17 -2.48 -53.10 -2.99
N ALA A 18 -1.95 -52.44 -1.96
CA ALA A 18 -2.71 -51.49 -1.18
C ALA A 18 -3.12 -50.32 -2.09
N SER A 19 -4.41 -50.26 -2.42
CA SER A 19 -5.01 -49.13 -3.13
C SER A 19 -5.01 -47.90 -2.21
N LEU A 20 -3.91 -47.17 -2.19
CA LEU A 20 -3.90 -45.81 -1.68
C LEU A 20 -4.82 -44.97 -2.58
N PRO A 21 -5.82 -44.25 -2.04
CA PRO A 21 -6.54 -43.27 -2.84
C PRO A 21 -5.53 -42.21 -3.28
N GLY A 22 -5.34 -42.09 -4.60
CA GLY A 22 -4.55 -41.01 -5.16
C GLY A 22 -5.23 -39.69 -4.82
N VAL A 23 -4.70 -38.98 -3.82
CA VAL A 23 -4.99 -37.57 -3.60
C VAL A 23 -4.44 -36.83 -4.82
N SER A 24 -5.30 -36.69 -5.81
CA SER A 24 -5.15 -35.69 -6.86
C SER A 24 -5.18 -34.34 -6.17
N LEU A 25 -4.00 -33.82 -5.85
CA LEU A 25 -3.81 -32.39 -5.64
C LEU A 25 -4.04 -31.74 -7.00
N ALA A 26 -5.32 -31.55 -7.33
CA ALA A 26 -5.69 -30.54 -8.30
C ALA A 26 -5.01 -29.25 -7.87
N ASP A 27 -4.46 -28.51 -8.84
CA ASP A 27 -3.89 -27.19 -8.61
C ASP A 27 -5.05 -26.27 -8.17
N VAL A 28 -5.28 -26.25 -6.85
CA VAL A 28 -6.23 -25.34 -6.24
C VAL A 28 -5.64 -23.97 -6.50
N ASN A 29 -6.43 -23.11 -7.12
CA ASN A 29 -6.19 -21.68 -7.18
C ASN A 29 -6.21 -21.14 -5.73
N ILE A 30 -5.10 -21.32 -5.01
CA ILE A 30 -4.94 -20.98 -3.60
C ILE A 30 -5.13 -19.48 -3.50
N VAL A 31 -6.27 -19.08 -2.97
CA VAL A 31 -6.47 -17.72 -2.50
C VAL A 31 -5.43 -17.52 -1.39
N PRO A 32 -4.47 -16.58 -1.52
CA PRO A 32 -3.29 -16.46 -0.62
C PRO A 32 -3.64 -15.88 0.76
N GLN A 33 -4.87 -16.10 1.21
CA GLN A 33 -5.36 -15.89 2.58
C GLN A 33 -5.00 -17.08 3.49
N ASP A 34 -4.46 -18.19 2.97
CA ASP A 34 -4.01 -19.31 3.79
C ASP A 34 -2.71 -18.97 4.54
N LEU A 35 -2.87 -18.70 5.84
CA LEU A 35 -1.79 -18.40 6.77
C LEU A 35 -1.12 -19.66 7.35
N SER A 36 -1.57 -20.87 7.02
CA SER A 36 -1.03 -22.12 7.61
C SER A 36 0.45 -22.36 7.28
N ALA A 37 0.91 -21.88 6.12
CA ALA A 37 2.30 -21.91 5.69
C ALA A 37 3.12 -20.66 6.08
N ALA A 38 2.50 -19.67 6.74
CA ALA A 38 3.18 -18.43 7.12
C ALA A 38 4.08 -18.64 8.35
N PRO A 39 5.32 -18.12 8.36
CA PRO A 39 6.15 -18.14 9.56
C PRO A 39 5.49 -17.38 10.72
N ALA A 40 5.53 -17.97 11.92
CA ALA A 40 5.06 -17.31 13.13
C ALA A 40 6.07 -16.24 13.59
N ILE A 41 5.78 -14.97 13.30
CA ILE A 41 6.62 -13.83 13.69
C ILE A 41 6.05 -13.16 14.94
N PRO A 42 6.83 -12.99 16.03
CA PRO A 42 6.32 -12.34 17.24
C PRO A 42 6.08 -10.84 17.00
N ALA A 43 4.96 -10.33 17.53
CA ALA A 43 4.55 -8.93 17.35
C ALA A 43 5.61 -7.92 17.81
N SER A 44 6.40 -8.24 18.85
CA SER A 44 7.51 -7.41 19.31
C SER A 44 8.62 -7.23 18.26
N ALA A 45 8.89 -8.25 17.44
CA ALA A 45 9.87 -8.15 16.35
C ALA A 45 9.30 -7.31 15.19
N LEU A 46 8.02 -7.45 14.86
CA LEU A 46 7.34 -6.62 13.86
C LEU A 46 7.30 -5.13 14.24
N GLN A 47 7.19 -4.82 15.54
CA GLN A 47 7.24 -3.45 16.08
C GLN A 47 8.65 -2.83 16.05
N GLN A 48 9.71 -3.65 16.00
CA GLN A 48 11.10 -3.17 15.89
C GLN A 48 11.51 -2.82 14.46
N LEU A 49 10.75 -3.28 13.45
CA LEU A 49 11.02 -2.99 12.05
C LEU A 49 10.66 -1.54 11.68
N GLN A 50 11.54 -0.92 10.90
CA GLN A 50 11.32 0.38 10.29
C GLN A 50 10.48 0.21 9.01
N TRP A 51 9.19 0.49 9.11
CA TRP A 51 8.24 0.34 8.02
C TRP A 51 8.35 1.50 7.02
N THR A 52 8.97 1.25 5.87
CA THR A 52 9.21 2.25 4.81
C THR A 52 7.89 2.62 4.13
N PRO A 53 7.44 3.88 4.15
CA PRO A 53 6.23 4.29 3.43
C PRO A 53 6.40 4.17 1.92
N VAL A 54 5.40 3.60 1.24
CA VAL A 54 5.39 3.45 -0.23
C VAL A 54 4.23 4.24 -0.81
N ASP A 55 4.52 5.10 -1.79
CA ASP A 55 3.51 5.85 -2.52
C ASP A 55 2.89 5.04 -3.69
N GLN A 56 1.77 5.53 -4.23
CA GLN A 56 1.01 4.85 -5.30
C GLN A 56 1.37 5.32 -6.72
N THR A 57 2.37 6.19 -6.85
CA THR A 57 2.78 6.86 -8.11
C THR A 57 4.10 6.32 -8.65
N ASN A 58 5.04 6.02 -7.77
CA ASN A 58 6.40 5.61 -8.09
C ASN A 58 6.59 4.10 -7.88
N THR A 59 7.74 3.60 -8.31
CA THR A 59 8.19 2.23 -8.00
C THR A 59 9.26 2.32 -6.93
N GLN A 60 8.96 1.81 -5.74
CA GLN A 60 9.91 1.80 -4.63
C GLN A 60 10.96 0.73 -4.87
N LYS A 61 12.22 1.15 -5.04
CA LYS A 61 13.36 0.24 -5.14
C LYS A 61 13.98 -0.01 -3.76
N THR A 62 14.50 -1.20 -3.52
CA THR A 62 15.12 -1.58 -2.25
C THR A 62 16.23 -2.60 -2.51
N ASN A 63 17.47 -2.26 -2.15
CA ASN A 63 18.59 -3.19 -2.23
C ASN A 63 18.79 -3.81 -0.84
N LEU A 64 18.44 -5.09 -0.71
CA LEU A 64 18.41 -5.77 0.59
C LEU A 64 19.77 -5.81 1.30
N ALA A 65 20.89 -5.79 0.58
CA ALA A 65 22.22 -5.76 1.17
C ALA A 65 22.53 -4.43 1.90
N ASN A 66 21.93 -3.32 1.44
CA ASN A 66 22.22 -1.96 1.94
C ASN A 66 21.10 -1.39 2.83
N THR A 67 19.84 -1.68 2.50
CA THR A 67 18.65 -1.11 3.15
C THR A 67 17.74 -2.16 3.79
N GLY A 68 18.11 -3.44 3.69
CA GLY A 68 17.38 -4.51 4.34
C GLY A 68 17.64 -4.54 5.85
N GLN A 69 16.67 -5.06 6.60
CA GLN A 69 16.70 -5.11 8.05
C GLN A 69 16.88 -6.54 8.54
N THR A 70 17.50 -6.73 9.70
CA THR A 70 17.63 -8.07 10.30
C THR A 70 16.35 -8.44 11.04
N LEU A 71 15.80 -9.62 10.73
CA LEU A 71 14.64 -10.17 11.44
C LEU A 71 14.91 -11.64 11.79
N ASN A 72 15.01 -11.92 13.09
CA ASN A 72 15.25 -13.27 13.61
C ASN A 72 13.92 -13.87 14.08
N ALA A 73 13.16 -14.49 13.17
CA ALA A 73 11.87 -15.11 13.47
C ALA A 73 11.58 -16.29 12.53
N GLY A 74 11.16 -17.44 13.09
CA GLY A 74 10.89 -18.65 12.31
C GLY A 74 12.08 -19.07 11.43
N ASP A 75 11.79 -19.54 10.21
CA ASP A 75 12.79 -19.96 9.21
C ASP A 75 13.29 -18.83 8.30
N ILE A 76 13.03 -17.57 8.67
CA ILE A 76 13.45 -16.38 7.92
C ILE A 76 14.96 -16.23 7.97
N VAL A 77 15.59 -15.93 6.83
CA VAL A 77 17.04 -15.76 6.72
C VAL A 77 17.45 -14.63 5.80
N GLY A 78 18.46 -13.89 6.24
CA GLY A 78 18.97 -12.72 5.54
C GLY A 78 18.20 -11.44 5.87
N PRO A 79 18.54 -10.34 5.19
CA PRO A 79 17.79 -9.09 5.28
C PRO A 79 16.35 -9.21 4.79
N VAL A 80 15.43 -8.52 5.47
CA VAL A 80 14.02 -8.36 5.09
C VAL A 80 13.73 -6.92 4.66
N ALA A 81 12.72 -6.73 3.81
CA ALA A 81 12.16 -5.43 3.49
C ALA A 81 10.78 -5.26 4.12
N ALA A 82 10.57 -4.12 4.79
CA ALA A 82 9.35 -3.82 5.53
C ALA A 82 8.71 -2.55 4.94
N TYR A 83 7.54 -2.68 4.32
CA TYR A 83 6.84 -1.59 3.64
C TYR A 83 5.51 -1.26 4.33
N SER A 84 5.15 0.02 4.40
CA SER A 84 3.80 0.46 4.76
C SER A 84 3.13 1.09 3.54
N VAL A 85 1.94 0.58 3.21
CA VAL A 85 1.20 0.92 2.00
C VAL A 85 -0.12 1.59 2.39
N PRO A 86 -0.46 2.77 1.84
CA PRO A 86 -1.74 3.42 2.08
C PRO A 86 -2.88 2.59 1.49
N ALA A 87 -3.85 2.25 2.34
CA ALA A 87 -4.92 1.30 2.08
C ALA A 87 -6.33 1.92 2.22
N SER A 88 -6.41 3.25 2.24
CA SER A 88 -7.62 4.02 2.53
C SER A 88 -8.69 4.03 1.43
N ILE A 89 -8.38 3.57 0.20
CA ILE A 89 -9.29 3.67 -0.96
C ILE A 89 -9.18 2.43 -1.87
N GLY A 90 -10.24 1.63 -1.93
CA GLY A 90 -10.47 0.62 -2.96
C GLY A 90 -9.53 -0.60 -2.93
N GLU A 91 -9.59 -1.40 -4.00
CA GLU A 91 -8.68 -2.54 -4.20
C GLU A 91 -7.25 -2.05 -4.50
N LEU A 92 -6.27 -2.68 -3.86
CA LEU A 92 -4.85 -2.46 -4.13
C LEU A 92 -4.33 -3.55 -5.06
N THR A 93 -3.69 -3.13 -6.15
CA THR A 93 -2.82 -4.00 -6.96
C THR A 93 -1.37 -3.67 -6.63
N ILE A 94 -0.67 -4.64 -6.06
CA ILE A 94 0.75 -4.51 -5.68
C ILE A 94 1.56 -5.46 -6.56
N THR A 95 2.44 -4.92 -7.39
CA THR A 95 3.44 -5.71 -8.13
C THR A 95 4.72 -5.72 -7.29
N LEU A 96 5.17 -6.90 -6.88
CA LEU A 96 6.50 -7.11 -6.33
C LEU A 96 7.36 -7.83 -7.37
N THR A 97 8.53 -7.25 -7.62
CA THR A 97 9.52 -7.73 -8.57
C THR A 97 10.84 -7.95 -7.82
N SER A 98 11.46 -9.13 -7.99
CA SER A 98 12.81 -9.44 -7.52
C SER A 98 13.73 -9.63 -8.73
N LEU A 99 14.75 -8.78 -8.85
CA LEU A 99 15.65 -8.76 -10.01
C LEU A 99 16.63 -9.94 -9.99
N VAL A 100 16.74 -10.68 -11.10
CA VAL A 100 17.83 -11.65 -11.27
C VAL A 100 19.10 -10.89 -11.66
N ASN A 101 20.21 -11.17 -10.96
CA ASN A 101 21.54 -10.67 -11.28
C ASN A 101 22.46 -11.85 -11.63
N LYS A 102 22.83 -11.98 -12.91
CA LYS A 102 23.55 -13.12 -13.47
C LYS A 102 22.78 -14.44 -13.24
N GLU A 103 23.28 -15.29 -12.36
CA GLU A 103 22.70 -16.59 -11.97
C GLU A 103 22.26 -16.59 -10.50
N SER A 104 21.93 -15.43 -9.94
CA SER A 104 21.50 -15.26 -8.55
C SER A 104 20.24 -14.41 -8.47
N VAL A 105 19.26 -14.84 -7.67
CA VAL A 105 18.02 -14.11 -7.45
C VAL A 105 17.55 -14.23 -6.00
N PHE A 106 16.97 -13.17 -5.45
CA PHE A 106 16.30 -13.26 -4.15
C PHE A 106 14.90 -13.87 -4.35
N ALA A 107 14.58 -14.95 -3.61
CA ALA A 107 13.32 -15.67 -3.71
C ALA A 107 12.32 -15.12 -2.67
N PRO A 108 11.33 -14.29 -3.06
CA PRO A 108 10.56 -13.49 -2.11
C PRO A 108 9.34 -14.25 -1.59
N ASN A 109 9.14 -14.21 -0.27
CA ASN A 109 7.88 -14.49 0.39
C ASN A 109 7.32 -13.17 0.91
N VAL A 110 6.00 -13.00 0.89
CA VAL A 110 5.34 -11.79 1.36
C VAL A 110 4.32 -12.13 2.42
N LEU A 111 4.53 -11.65 3.63
CA LEU A 111 3.52 -11.61 4.68
C LEU A 111 2.83 -10.24 4.65
N VAL A 112 1.54 -10.24 4.36
CA VAL A 112 0.69 -9.05 4.45
C VAL A 112 0.09 -9.00 5.84
N LEU A 113 0.22 -7.85 6.49
CA LEU A 113 -0.28 -7.58 7.82
C LEU A 113 -1.28 -6.42 7.79
N ASP A 114 -2.27 -6.49 8.66
CA ASP A 114 -3.24 -5.42 8.86
C ASP A 114 -2.64 -4.21 9.60
N GLN A 115 -3.45 -3.17 9.81
CA GLN A 115 -3.03 -1.96 10.53
C GLN A 115 -2.57 -2.20 11.99
N ASN A 116 -2.92 -3.35 12.59
CA ASN A 116 -2.53 -3.75 13.95
C ASN A 116 -1.29 -4.67 13.96
N LEU A 117 -0.62 -4.85 12.80
CA LEU A 117 0.47 -5.82 12.58
C LEU A 117 0.04 -7.29 12.81
N THR A 118 -1.22 -7.62 12.56
CA THR A 118 -1.71 -9.01 12.56
C THR A 118 -1.66 -9.61 11.15
N PRO A 119 -1.22 -10.88 10.97
CA PRO A 119 -1.20 -11.52 9.66
C PRO A 119 -2.59 -11.58 9.00
N ALA A 120 -2.65 -11.15 7.73
CA ALA A 120 -3.89 -11.08 6.94
C ALA A 120 -3.83 -11.87 5.61
N ALA A 121 -2.63 -12.02 5.02
CA ALA A 121 -2.42 -12.86 3.84
C ALA A 121 -0.95 -13.30 3.76
N TYR A 122 -0.66 -14.42 3.11
CA TYR A 122 0.69 -14.94 2.91
C TYR A 122 0.88 -15.44 1.48
N PHE A 123 1.94 -14.95 0.84
CA PHE A 123 2.31 -15.28 -0.53
C PHE A 123 3.69 -15.97 -0.48
N PRO A 124 3.76 -17.30 -0.64
CA PRO A 124 5.04 -18.03 -0.62
C PRO A 124 5.85 -17.76 -1.89
N SER A 125 7.14 -18.11 -1.90
CA SER A 125 8.01 -17.90 -3.07
C SER A 125 7.52 -18.52 -4.38
N SER A 126 6.68 -19.55 -4.34
CA SER A 126 6.05 -20.14 -5.53
C SER A 126 5.00 -19.25 -6.20
N PHE A 127 4.53 -18.18 -5.53
CA PHE A 127 3.62 -17.19 -6.11
C PHE A 127 4.33 -16.22 -7.07
N PHE A 128 5.68 -16.22 -7.09
CA PHE A 128 6.50 -15.29 -7.87
C PHE A 128 7.22 -16.05 -8.99
N PRO A 129 6.52 -16.39 -10.11
CA PRO A 129 7.14 -17.04 -11.25
C PRO A 129 8.27 -16.21 -11.86
N TYR A 130 9.15 -16.89 -12.59
CA TYR A 130 10.14 -16.26 -13.45
C TYR A 130 9.48 -15.64 -14.68
N GLU A 131 9.87 -14.40 -14.95
CA GLU A 131 9.45 -13.64 -16.12
C GLU A 131 10.66 -13.35 -17.03
N GLU A 132 10.51 -13.69 -18.31
CA GLU A 132 11.47 -13.38 -19.38
C GLU A 132 11.76 -11.86 -19.46
N PRO A 133 12.96 -11.46 -19.93
CA PRO A 133 13.30 -10.06 -20.10
C PRO A 133 12.49 -9.44 -21.26
N GLY A 134 11.90 -8.27 -21.01
CA GLY A 134 11.20 -7.46 -22.00
C GLY A 134 12.01 -6.23 -22.42
N VAL A 135 11.43 -5.40 -23.31
CA VAL A 135 12.09 -4.20 -23.85
C VAL A 135 12.56 -3.22 -22.77
N MET A 136 11.90 -3.20 -21.61
CA MET A 136 12.18 -2.30 -20.46
C MET A 136 12.34 -3.06 -19.13
N SER A 137 12.42 -4.39 -19.15
CA SER A 137 12.47 -5.24 -17.95
C SER A 137 13.51 -6.36 -18.11
N SER A 138 14.29 -6.60 -17.07
CA SER A 138 15.25 -7.71 -17.06
C SER A 138 14.61 -9.02 -16.57
N ASN A 139 15.39 -10.11 -16.61
CA ASN A 139 15.10 -11.35 -15.89
C ASN A 139 14.72 -11.07 -14.44
N ARG A 140 13.59 -11.60 -13.98
CA ARG A 140 13.04 -11.30 -12.65
C ARG A 140 12.10 -12.41 -12.17
N LEU A 141 11.93 -12.53 -10.86
CA LEU A 141 10.73 -13.14 -10.28
C LEU A 141 9.70 -12.03 -10.07
N GLU A 142 8.44 -12.24 -10.46
CA GLU A 142 7.40 -11.21 -10.34
C GLU A 142 6.06 -11.79 -9.89
N GLY A 143 5.36 -11.06 -9.04
CA GLY A 143 4.04 -11.46 -8.55
C GLY A 143 3.13 -10.25 -8.37
N VAL A 144 1.85 -10.42 -8.69
CA VAL A 144 0.83 -9.36 -8.62
C VAL A 144 -0.18 -9.71 -7.54
N LEU A 145 -0.03 -9.08 -6.37
CA LEU A 145 -0.89 -9.25 -5.22
C LEU A 145 -2.10 -8.31 -5.39
N LYS A 146 -3.31 -8.88 -5.47
CA LYS A 146 -4.57 -8.13 -5.37
C LYS A 146 -5.08 -8.21 -3.94
N LEU A 147 -5.13 -7.07 -3.26
CA LEU A 147 -5.51 -6.98 -1.86
C LEU A 147 -6.72 -6.05 -1.73
N THR A 148 -7.73 -6.49 -0.98
CA THR A 148 -8.89 -5.67 -0.62
C THR A 148 -8.78 -5.31 0.86
N PRO A 149 -8.40 -4.07 1.21
CA PRO A 149 -8.36 -3.62 2.59
C PRO A 149 -9.75 -3.71 3.25
N ALA A 150 -9.79 -4.02 4.55
CA ALA A 150 -11.04 -4.00 5.29
C ALA A 150 -11.54 -2.56 5.49
N LEU A 151 -12.86 -2.37 5.59
CA LEU A 151 -13.46 -1.05 5.77
C LEU A 151 -12.89 -0.34 7.00
N GLY A 152 -12.42 0.89 6.82
CA GLY A 152 -11.80 1.70 7.87
C GLY A 152 -10.29 1.50 8.04
N GLN A 153 -9.67 0.52 7.36
CA GLN A 153 -8.21 0.43 7.32
C GLN A 153 -7.62 1.59 6.51
N GLN A 154 -6.61 2.26 7.08
CA GLN A 154 -5.89 3.35 6.40
C GLN A 154 -4.54 2.91 5.84
N LYS A 155 -3.99 1.81 6.37
CA LYS A 155 -2.67 1.26 6.02
C LYS A 155 -2.69 -0.26 6.05
N LEU A 156 -1.89 -0.86 5.19
CA LEU A 156 -1.46 -2.26 5.26
C LEU A 156 0.07 -2.30 5.34
N TYR A 157 0.61 -3.37 5.91
CA TYR A 157 2.04 -3.57 6.03
C TYR A 157 2.45 -4.81 5.25
N LEU A 158 3.53 -4.73 4.48
CA LEU A 158 4.06 -5.85 3.70
C LEU A 158 5.48 -6.14 4.16
N LEU A 159 5.69 -7.34 4.66
CA LEU A 159 7.00 -7.87 5.02
C LEU A 159 7.47 -8.83 3.93
N VAL A 160 8.56 -8.49 3.26
CA VAL A 160 9.19 -9.30 2.20
C VAL A 160 10.48 -9.92 2.73
N PHE A 161 10.59 -11.24 2.63
CA PHE A 161 11.71 -12.01 3.17
C PHE A 161 11.96 -13.30 2.38
N THR A 162 13.04 -14.02 2.67
CA THR A 162 13.28 -15.37 2.13
C THR A 162 13.49 -16.38 3.26
N THR A 163 13.28 -17.68 3.00
CA THR A 163 13.41 -18.73 4.01
C THR A 163 14.54 -19.71 3.69
N ASN A 164 14.98 -20.48 4.69
CA ASN A 164 15.98 -21.54 4.49
C ASN A 164 15.56 -22.58 3.45
N LYS A 165 14.25 -22.82 3.30
CA LYS A 165 13.70 -23.73 2.29
C LYS A 165 13.89 -23.16 0.89
N ASP A 166 13.52 -21.89 0.69
CA ASP A 166 13.59 -21.26 -0.64
C ASP A 166 15.04 -21.09 -1.10
N LEU A 167 15.99 -20.82 -0.19
CA LEU A 167 17.43 -20.77 -0.49
C LEU A 167 18.02 -22.10 -1.00
N GLN A 168 17.36 -23.23 -0.74
CA GLN A 168 17.77 -24.54 -1.28
C GLN A 168 17.16 -24.82 -2.66
N GLN A 169 16.24 -23.97 -3.12
CA GLN A 169 15.62 -24.07 -4.44
C GLN A 169 16.38 -23.23 -5.47
N THR A 170 16.01 -23.42 -6.73
CA THR A 170 16.58 -22.74 -7.89
C THR A 170 15.50 -22.41 -8.88
N THR A 171 15.68 -21.33 -9.63
CA THR A 171 14.80 -20.92 -10.72
C THR A 171 15.47 -21.21 -12.06
N THR A 172 14.83 -22.01 -12.91
CA THR A 172 15.25 -22.16 -14.32
C THR A 172 14.79 -20.92 -15.10
N MET A 173 15.70 -20.29 -15.83
CA MET A 173 15.44 -19.13 -16.68
C MET A 173 15.48 -19.55 -18.15
N VAL A 174 14.84 -18.79 -19.05
CA VAL A 174 14.91 -19.09 -20.49
C VAL A 174 16.26 -18.63 -21.05
N ASP A 175 16.95 -19.50 -21.79
CA ASP A 175 18.20 -19.13 -22.45
C ASP A 175 17.99 -17.99 -23.49
N PRO A 176 18.83 -16.93 -23.51
CA PRO A 176 18.69 -15.82 -24.45
C PRO A 176 18.65 -16.23 -25.93
N ALA A 177 19.35 -17.29 -26.34
CA ALA A 177 19.33 -17.78 -27.72
C ALA A 177 18.00 -18.48 -28.06
N LYS A 178 17.36 -19.15 -27.09
CA LYS A 178 15.99 -19.68 -27.26
C LYS A 178 14.96 -18.56 -27.37
N ALA A 179 15.04 -17.56 -26.48
CA ALA A 179 14.16 -16.40 -26.51
C ALA A 179 14.29 -15.63 -27.84
N TYR A 180 15.52 -15.43 -28.33
CA TYR A 180 15.79 -14.80 -29.63
C TYR A 180 15.26 -15.61 -30.81
N ALA A 181 15.47 -16.93 -30.82
CA ALA A 181 14.94 -17.80 -31.87
C ALA A 181 13.40 -17.78 -31.93
N LYS A 182 12.75 -17.91 -30.76
CA LYS A 182 11.30 -17.80 -30.55
C LYS A 182 10.76 -16.44 -31.05
N GLY A 183 11.43 -15.34 -30.70
CA GLY A 183 11.05 -13.98 -31.13
C GLY A 183 11.16 -13.75 -32.64
N ASN A 184 12.13 -14.37 -33.29
CA ASN A 184 12.35 -14.25 -34.74
C ASN A 184 11.58 -15.28 -35.58
N GLY A 185 10.82 -16.20 -34.97
CA GLY A 185 10.15 -17.29 -35.68
C GLY A 185 11.10 -18.38 -36.21
N ASN A 186 12.34 -18.43 -35.71
CA ASN A 186 13.32 -19.45 -36.04
C ASN A 186 13.09 -20.73 -35.21
N ALA A 187 13.67 -21.85 -35.67
CA ALA A 187 13.72 -23.08 -34.86
C ALA A 187 14.47 -22.81 -33.54
N VAL A 188 13.85 -23.19 -32.41
CA VAL A 188 14.44 -23.01 -31.07
C VAL A 188 15.62 -23.99 -30.89
N PRO A 189 16.82 -23.53 -30.51
CA PRO A 189 17.97 -24.41 -30.27
C PRO A 189 17.75 -25.38 -29.11
N ASP A 190 18.22 -26.62 -29.27
CA ASP A 190 18.29 -27.62 -28.20
C ASP A 190 19.56 -27.40 -27.36
N ILE A 191 19.45 -26.47 -26.40
CA ILE A 191 20.51 -26.11 -25.44
C ILE A 191 19.93 -26.13 -24.01
N PRO A 192 20.70 -26.45 -22.97
CA PRO A 192 20.24 -26.36 -21.59
C PRO A 192 19.88 -24.91 -21.20
N ASP A 193 18.85 -24.75 -20.38
CA ASP A 193 18.44 -23.45 -19.83
C ASP A 193 19.29 -23.05 -18.61
N PRO A 194 19.69 -21.77 -18.46
CA PRO A 194 20.47 -21.31 -17.32
C PRO A 194 19.65 -21.34 -16.02
N ILE A 195 20.33 -21.66 -14.90
CA ILE A 195 19.70 -21.86 -13.59
C ILE A 195 20.15 -20.78 -12.62
N ALA A 196 19.22 -19.96 -12.13
CA ALA A 196 19.47 -18.99 -11.07
C ALA A 196 19.36 -19.64 -9.68
N ARG A 197 20.38 -19.46 -8.84
CA ARG A 197 20.39 -19.86 -7.44
C ARG A 197 19.67 -18.82 -6.58
N HIS A 198 18.95 -19.30 -5.57
CA HIS A 198 18.31 -18.42 -4.62
C HIS A 198 19.31 -17.89 -3.58
N VAL A 199 19.26 -16.59 -3.30
CA VAL A 199 20.20 -15.89 -2.41
C VAL A 199 19.48 -15.02 -1.37
N LYS A 200 20.18 -14.72 -0.27
CA LYS A 200 19.66 -13.93 0.87
C LYS A 200 19.46 -12.44 0.58
N GLU A 201 20.04 -11.94 -0.50
CA GLU A 201 20.12 -10.52 -0.83
C GLU A 201 19.80 -10.31 -2.31
N GLY A 202 19.21 -9.17 -2.65
CA GLY A 202 18.84 -8.82 -4.02
C GLY A 202 18.26 -7.41 -4.14
N GLU A 203 17.91 -7.01 -5.36
CA GLU A 203 17.16 -5.78 -5.61
C GLU A 203 15.67 -6.10 -5.78
N LEU A 204 14.87 -5.54 -4.87
CA LEU A 204 13.41 -5.56 -4.95
C LEU A 204 12.89 -4.26 -5.57
N SER A 205 11.82 -4.37 -6.33
CA SER A 205 11.00 -3.25 -6.78
C SER A 205 9.54 -3.51 -6.40
N LEU A 206 8.95 -2.60 -5.63
CA LEU A 206 7.54 -2.64 -5.23
C LEU A 206 6.77 -1.52 -5.93
N LYS A 207 5.68 -1.86 -6.61
CA LYS A 207 4.79 -0.88 -7.23
C LYS A 207 3.37 -1.06 -6.73
N VAL A 208 2.82 -0.03 -6.11
CA VAL A 208 1.44 -0.01 -5.61
C VAL A 208 0.56 0.77 -6.57
N ARG A 209 -0.64 0.28 -6.84
CA ARG A 209 -1.73 1.03 -7.50
C ARG A 209 -3.05 0.80 -6.75
N THR A 210 -3.85 1.85 -6.58
CA THR A 210 -5.27 1.71 -6.19
C THR A 210 -6.16 1.65 -7.43
N SER A 211 -7.16 0.77 -7.40
CA SER A 211 -8.37 0.96 -8.21
C SER A 211 -9.32 1.89 -7.45
N SER A 212 -9.01 3.19 -7.44
CA SER A 212 -9.98 4.22 -7.05
C SER A 212 -10.85 4.53 -8.27
N GLY A 213 -12.14 4.23 -8.17
CA GLY A 213 -13.11 4.50 -9.23
C GLY A 213 -13.31 6.00 -9.42
N SER A 214 -12.46 6.62 -10.24
CA SER A 214 -12.49 8.03 -10.58
C SER A 214 -13.71 8.37 -11.44
N SER A 215 -14.86 8.51 -10.79
CA SER A 215 -16.07 9.04 -11.42
C SER A 215 -15.83 10.48 -11.85
N ILE A 216 -15.66 10.69 -13.15
CA ILE A 216 -15.58 12.03 -13.74
C ILE A 216 -16.99 12.63 -13.64
N LEU A 217 -17.14 13.67 -12.82
CA LEU A 217 -18.34 14.51 -12.82
C LEU A 217 -18.39 15.32 -14.12
N VAL A 218 -19.02 14.74 -15.14
CA VAL A 218 -19.33 15.44 -16.39
C VAL A 218 -20.48 16.40 -16.15
N GLY A 219 -20.15 17.67 -15.93
CA GLY A 219 -21.09 18.78 -15.84
C GLY A 219 -20.45 20.06 -16.39
N PRO A 220 -21.24 21.06 -16.84
CA PRO A 220 -20.72 22.31 -17.37
C PRO A 220 -20.08 23.15 -16.25
N LEU A 221 -18.77 22.95 -16.03
CA LEU A 221 -17.95 23.63 -15.02
C LEU A 221 -17.52 25.05 -15.40
N PHE A 222 -17.93 25.54 -16.58
CA PHE A 222 -17.79 26.93 -16.98
C PHE A 222 -19.17 27.51 -17.24
N GLY A 223 -19.50 28.59 -16.53
CA GLY A 223 -20.77 29.27 -16.68
C GLY A 223 -20.91 29.87 -18.07
N SER A 224 -21.66 29.21 -18.94
CA SER A 224 -22.09 29.74 -20.22
C SER A 224 -23.05 30.91 -19.99
N LYS A 225 -22.50 32.13 -19.99
CA LYS A 225 -23.27 33.36 -20.20
C LYS A 225 -23.82 33.40 -21.63
N GLY A 226 -24.79 32.54 -21.93
CA GLY A 226 -25.69 32.70 -23.06
C GLY A 226 -26.93 33.47 -22.61
N PRO A 227 -27.40 34.50 -23.34
CA PRO A 227 -28.66 35.15 -23.01
C PRO A 227 -29.80 34.17 -23.22
N GLY A 228 -30.53 33.85 -22.16
CA GLY A 228 -31.78 33.10 -22.26
C GLY A 228 -32.81 33.88 -23.10
N PRO A 229 -33.60 33.22 -23.95
CA PRO A 229 -34.61 33.90 -24.76
C PRO A 229 -35.64 34.59 -23.85
N VAL A 230 -35.81 35.90 -24.05
CA VAL A 230 -36.77 36.70 -23.29
C VAL A 230 -38.21 36.40 -23.74
N THR A 231 -39.03 35.90 -22.83
CA THR A 231 -40.49 35.87 -23.02
C THR A 231 -41.06 37.23 -22.65
N VAL A 232 -41.71 37.89 -23.60
CA VAL A 232 -42.39 39.18 -23.41
C VAL A 232 -43.90 38.93 -23.50
N GLY A 233 -44.68 39.26 -22.47
CA GLY A 233 -46.15 39.25 -22.58
C GLY A 233 -46.96 38.90 -21.33
N ASN A 234 -47.24 39.94 -20.53
CA ASN A 234 -48.55 40.26 -19.95
C ASN A 234 -49.28 39.35 -18.90
N THR A 235 -49.61 40.02 -17.78
CA THR A 235 -50.92 40.05 -17.07
C THR A 235 -51.02 39.40 -15.68
N ALA A 236 -51.52 40.22 -14.74
CA ALA A 236 -52.12 39.93 -13.43
C ALA A 236 -51.22 39.69 -12.19
N ALA A 237 -51.04 40.77 -11.42
CA ALA A 237 -51.05 40.77 -9.94
C ALA A 237 -52.54 40.67 -9.44
N PRO A 238 -52.91 40.52 -8.13
CA PRO A 238 -52.16 41.04 -6.96
C PRO A 238 -52.19 40.27 -5.60
N ALA A 239 -51.19 40.63 -4.78
CA ALA A 239 -51.17 40.87 -3.31
C ALA A 239 -52.06 40.13 -2.28
N ALA A 240 -51.40 39.60 -1.24
CA ALA A 240 -51.65 39.81 0.21
C ALA A 240 -50.35 39.38 0.97
N THR A 241 -49.64 40.16 1.80
CA THR A 241 -49.91 40.90 3.06
C THR A 241 -50.10 40.04 4.33
N TYR A 242 -49.61 40.58 5.46
CA TYR A 242 -49.52 40.03 6.84
C TYR A 242 -48.44 38.96 7.06
N ALA A 243 -47.40 39.13 7.90
CA ALA A 243 -47.17 39.76 9.22
C ALA A 243 -47.37 38.80 10.41
N ALA A 244 -46.40 38.82 11.35
CA ALA A 244 -46.33 37.97 12.54
C ALA A 244 -47.35 38.38 13.62
N PRO A 245 -47.56 37.52 14.64
CA PRO A 245 -47.13 37.97 15.97
C PRO A 245 -46.53 36.88 16.90
N VAL A 246 -46.15 37.34 18.08
CA VAL A 246 -45.47 36.67 19.21
C VAL A 246 -46.41 35.89 20.16
N ALA A 247 -45.84 35.02 21.02
CA ALA A 247 -46.01 34.97 22.49
C ALA A 247 -45.91 33.54 23.10
N ALA A 248 -45.63 33.45 24.40
CA ALA A 248 -45.42 32.21 25.18
C ALA A 248 -46.12 32.25 26.56
N VAL A 249 -46.48 31.09 27.13
CA VAL A 249 -46.68 30.71 28.56
C VAL A 249 -47.03 29.19 28.61
N ALA A 250 -46.50 28.29 29.48
CA ALA A 250 -46.56 28.15 30.95
C ALA A 250 -47.98 27.74 31.49
N ALA A 251 -48.21 26.77 32.41
CA ALA A 251 -47.34 25.83 33.16
C ALA A 251 -48.10 24.68 33.94
N THR A 252 -47.32 23.72 34.49
CA THR A 252 -47.47 22.94 35.77
C THR A 252 -48.46 21.77 36.02
N SER A 253 -47.88 20.60 36.36
CA SER A 253 -48.20 19.66 37.49
C SER A 253 -47.39 18.33 37.35
N ALA A 254 -47.08 17.47 38.35
CA ALA A 254 -46.89 17.62 39.81
C ALA A 254 -46.04 16.41 40.39
N ALA A 255 -46.08 16.15 41.70
CA ALA A 255 -45.27 15.20 42.53
C ALA A 255 -45.97 13.80 42.80
N PRO A 256 -45.38 12.78 43.50
CA PRO A 256 -44.21 12.78 44.41
C PRO A 256 -43.18 11.59 44.31
N ALA A 257 -42.22 11.55 45.25
CA ALA A 257 -41.03 10.68 45.31
C ALA A 257 -41.21 9.36 46.13
N PRO A 258 -40.13 8.55 46.30
CA PRO A 258 -39.42 8.58 47.58
C PRO A 258 -37.87 8.54 47.50
N THR A 259 -37.22 8.53 48.68
CA THR A 259 -35.84 8.96 48.97
C THR A 259 -34.79 7.86 49.21
N TYR A 260 -33.52 8.33 49.30
CA TYR A 260 -32.27 7.69 49.77
C TYR A 260 -31.44 6.98 48.68
N SER A 261 -30.08 7.07 48.65
CA SER A 261 -29.13 7.84 49.50
C SER A 261 -27.81 8.15 48.76
N ALA A 262 -26.96 9.04 49.32
CA ALA A 262 -25.68 9.47 48.73
C ALA A 262 -24.44 8.76 49.32
N PRO A 263 -23.31 8.76 48.59
CA PRO A 263 -22.05 9.28 49.15
C PRO A 263 -21.33 10.32 48.24
N ALA A 264 -20.26 10.91 48.78
CA ALA A 264 -19.59 12.13 48.34
C ALA A 264 -18.69 12.02 47.07
N PRO A 265 -18.32 13.15 46.41
CA PRO A 265 -17.66 13.15 45.10
C PRO A 265 -16.12 13.09 45.15
N ALA A 266 -15.53 12.53 44.10
CA ALA A 266 -14.11 12.63 43.75
C ALA A 266 -13.96 13.13 42.29
N PRO A 267 -12.87 13.86 41.94
CA PRO A 267 -12.88 14.75 40.78
C PRO A 267 -12.70 14.04 39.42
N VAL A 268 -13.51 14.45 38.45
CA VAL A 268 -13.34 14.10 37.03
C VAL A 268 -12.21 14.90 36.40
N ALA A 269 -11.29 14.22 35.71
CA ALA A 269 -10.23 14.85 34.94
C ALA A 269 -10.79 15.50 33.66
N ALA A 270 -10.40 16.74 33.40
CA ALA A 270 -10.84 17.52 32.24
C ALA A 270 -10.11 17.11 30.94
N PRO A 271 -10.75 17.24 29.77
CA PRO A 271 -10.12 16.97 28.47
C PRO A 271 -9.03 18.00 28.14
N ALA A 272 -7.92 17.53 27.55
CA ALA A 272 -6.78 18.38 27.22
C ALA A 272 -7.04 19.32 26.01
N PRO A 273 -6.46 20.54 25.96
CA PRO A 273 -6.85 21.56 24.99
C PRO A 273 -6.14 21.43 23.64
N ALA A 274 -6.79 21.95 22.59
CA ALA A 274 -6.18 22.10 21.27
C ALA A 274 -4.96 23.03 21.29
N VAL A 275 -3.89 22.65 20.59
CA VAL A 275 -2.67 23.44 20.44
C VAL A 275 -2.97 24.72 19.67
N LYS A 276 -2.82 25.86 20.33
CA LYS A 276 -2.81 27.19 19.68
C LYS A 276 -1.48 27.36 18.95
N LYS A 277 -1.53 27.76 17.68
CA LYS A 277 -0.34 28.20 16.95
C LYS A 277 0.09 29.57 17.48
N GLU A 278 1.32 29.68 17.97
CA GLU A 278 1.91 30.98 18.28
C GLU A 278 2.29 31.70 16.98
N PRO A 279 2.10 33.03 16.87
CA PRO A 279 2.45 33.77 15.67
C PRO A 279 3.98 33.85 15.49
N MET A 280 4.43 33.85 14.24
CA MET A 280 5.84 34.01 13.89
C MET A 280 6.42 35.32 14.44
N LEU A 281 7.73 35.31 14.72
CA LEU A 281 8.47 36.53 15.01
C LEU A 281 8.40 37.48 13.79
N ASN A 282 8.07 38.75 14.03
CA ASN A 282 7.80 39.73 12.95
C ASN A 282 8.93 39.83 11.91
N ASP A 283 10.18 39.73 12.35
CA ASP A 283 11.36 39.77 11.47
C ASP A 283 11.35 38.61 10.47
N THR A 284 10.98 37.42 10.91
CA THR A 284 10.85 36.22 10.05
C THR A 284 9.69 36.36 9.07
N GLU A 285 8.55 36.92 9.50
CA GLU A 285 7.42 37.19 8.60
C GLU A 285 7.77 38.23 7.53
N SER A 286 8.58 39.25 7.86
CA SER A 286 9.06 40.24 6.87
C SER A 286 9.94 39.59 5.79
N TYR A 287 10.81 38.66 6.18
CA TYR A 287 11.71 37.92 5.28
C TYR A 287 10.92 37.09 4.25
N PHE A 288 9.95 36.28 4.72
CA PHE A 288 9.13 35.48 3.81
C PHE A 288 8.30 36.36 2.87
N ASN A 289 7.70 37.45 3.37
CA ASN A 289 6.96 38.39 2.53
C ASN A 289 7.83 39.03 1.44
N GLN A 290 9.08 39.37 1.73
CA GLN A 290 10.01 39.92 0.74
C GLN A 290 10.45 38.85 -0.28
N ALA A 291 10.74 37.63 0.17
CA ALA A 291 11.14 36.52 -0.69
C ALA A 291 10.00 36.09 -1.65
N ILE A 292 8.75 36.05 -1.18
CA ILE A 292 7.55 35.78 -1.98
C ILE A 292 7.39 36.86 -3.07
N LYS A 293 7.46 38.15 -2.70
CA LYS A 293 7.41 39.27 -3.66
C LYS A 293 8.47 39.10 -4.75
N GLN A 294 9.73 38.92 -4.38
CA GLN A 294 10.85 38.77 -5.33
C GLN A 294 10.71 37.55 -6.26
N ALA A 295 10.17 36.43 -5.77
CA ALA A 295 9.93 35.25 -6.60
C ALA A 295 8.82 35.51 -7.63
N VAL A 296 7.70 36.11 -7.21
CA VAL A 296 6.63 36.54 -8.15
C VAL A 296 7.15 37.60 -9.13
N ASP A 297 7.96 38.55 -8.67
CA ASP A 297 8.58 39.61 -9.48
C ASP A 297 9.52 39.04 -10.56
N LYS A 298 10.15 37.89 -10.31
CA LYS A 298 10.96 37.16 -11.30
C LYS A 298 10.15 36.22 -12.21
N GLY A 299 8.88 35.97 -11.89
CA GLY A 299 8.06 34.98 -12.60
C GLY A 299 8.21 33.55 -12.07
N ASP A 300 9.00 33.35 -11.01
CA ASP A 300 9.25 32.06 -10.36
C ASP A 300 8.05 31.67 -9.46
N VAL A 301 6.87 31.44 -10.05
CA VAL A 301 5.63 31.16 -9.30
C VAL A 301 5.78 29.91 -8.41
N ASP A 302 6.44 28.86 -8.89
CA ASP A 302 6.71 27.64 -8.12
C ASP A 302 7.56 27.90 -6.86
N LYS A 303 8.50 28.85 -6.95
CA LYS A 303 9.34 29.26 -5.82
C LYS A 303 8.54 30.11 -4.84
N ALA A 304 7.68 31.00 -5.34
CA ALA A 304 6.79 31.80 -4.53
C ALA A 304 5.77 30.95 -3.76
N LEU A 305 5.24 29.87 -4.36
CA LEU A 305 4.37 28.90 -3.70
C LEU A 305 5.09 28.14 -2.59
N LYS A 306 6.29 27.61 -2.85
CA LYS A 306 7.10 26.92 -1.81
C LYS A 306 7.42 27.83 -0.61
N LEU A 307 7.70 29.11 -0.87
CA LEU A 307 7.94 30.11 0.19
C LEU A 307 6.66 30.48 0.95
N LEU A 308 5.50 30.46 0.30
CA LEU A 308 4.19 30.62 0.93
C LEU A 308 3.87 29.45 1.86
N ASP A 309 3.96 28.22 1.37
CA ASP A 309 3.66 27.01 2.15
C ASP A 309 4.56 26.90 3.39
N GLU A 310 5.84 27.25 3.24
CA GLU A 310 6.81 27.29 4.35
C GLU A 310 6.45 28.37 5.39
N ALA A 311 6.07 29.57 4.94
CA ALA A 311 5.65 30.64 5.84
C ALA A 311 4.34 30.28 6.59
N GLU A 312 3.37 29.65 5.93
CA GLU A 312 2.13 29.20 6.59
C GLU A 312 2.35 28.04 7.56
N ARG A 313 3.27 27.13 7.23
CA ARG A 313 3.71 26.05 8.11
C ARG A 313 4.34 26.59 9.40
N LEU A 314 5.09 27.69 9.30
CA LEU A 314 5.69 28.40 10.43
C LEU A 314 4.71 29.31 11.18
N GLY A 315 3.52 29.59 10.63
CA GLY A 315 2.45 30.35 11.29
C GLY A 315 2.26 31.79 10.80
N SER A 316 2.81 32.17 9.65
CA SER A 316 2.56 33.49 9.04
C SER A 316 1.08 33.65 8.69
N THR A 317 0.53 34.83 9.00
CA THR A 317 -0.85 35.19 8.63
C THR A 317 -0.90 36.13 7.43
N SER A 318 0.24 36.75 7.06
CA SER A 318 0.33 37.70 5.96
C SER A 318 0.84 37.11 4.64
N ALA A 319 1.59 36.00 4.65
CA ALA A 319 2.24 35.42 3.47
C ALA A 319 1.26 35.19 2.29
N ARG A 320 0.08 34.61 2.55
CA ARG A 320 -0.96 34.37 1.52
C ARG A 320 -1.48 35.65 0.91
N LYS A 321 -1.70 36.68 1.73
CA LYS A 321 -2.15 38.00 1.27
C LYS A 321 -1.09 38.66 0.40
N THR A 322 0.19 38.54 0.80
CA THR A 322 1.33 39.02 0.01
C THR A 322 1.41 38.33 -1.35
N PHE A 323 1.39 36.99 -1.40
CA PHE A 323 1.40 36.22 -2.65
C PHE A 323 0.29 36.66 -3.62
N ILE A 324 -0.96 36.71 -3.13
CA ILE A 324 -2.12 37.14 -3.94
C ILE A 324 -1.95 38.57 -4.46
N SER A 325 -1.44 39.49 -3.63
CA SER A 325 -1.21 40.88 -4.05
C SER A 325 -0.13 41.00 -5.13
N SER A 326 0.96 40.25 -5.02
CA SER A 326 2.06 40.26 -5.99
C SER A 326 1.65 39.63 -7.33
N VAL A 327 0.89 38.53 -7.32
CA VAL A 327 0.43 37.90 -8.56
C VAL A 327 -0.62 38.78 -9.26
N LYS A 328 -1.52 39.42 -8.49
CA LYS A 328 -2.53 40.35 -9.04
C LYS A 328 -1.93 41.64 -9.62
N GLY A 329 -0.76 42.08 -9.13
CA GLY A 329 -0.07 43.27 -9.64
C GLY A 329 0.68 43.07 -10.97
N LYS A 330 0.62 41.86 -11.56
CA LYS A 330 1.32 41.48 -12.80
C LYS A 330 0.42 41.20 -14.01
N GLY A 331 -0.90 41.38 -13.85
CA GLY A 331 -1.89 41.28 -14.93
C GLY A 331 -2.32 42.65 -15.44
#